data_AF-A0A7S1MPJ5-F1
#
_entry.id   AF-A0A7S1MPJ5-F1
#
_cell.length_a   1.000
_cell.length_b   1.000
_cell.length_c   1.000
_cell.angle_alpha   90.00
_cell.angle_beta   90.00
_cell.angle_gamma   90.00
#
_symmetry.space_group_name_H-M   'P 1'
#
loop_
_entity.id
_entity.type
_entity.pdbx_description
1 polymer ?
#
loop_
_entity_poly.entity_id
_entity_poly.type
_entity_poly.pdbx_seq_one_letter_code
_entity_poly.pdbx_strand_id
1 'polypeptide(L)'
;MADWDPFAVDDAPVAETSAAPAAGGGSAAAGRISKEDLDKVVEVAWNHVCQQAPWQKSPNPRPDLEWHTPTTSFDNWQHKDVSVEQGTGIAYVNINRPDFSNLMNDSVLVGLIDALFNLHWRPDHRLVVFSGSGSLFCGGADPDTDPDTILARAPPQPHVWKHIEDLKNAALKAGAFPDGNAKIGLLLKMKMWHSWMTLPQFTLALVNGSAMGDGVGCVCCCDMGIALRTAFFTLTDVKVGLVPAFIAPYVVSKIGTGHAKRMIASAENMSAEKAKHCGMINEVVDSVEDAHKMIKDIAEVLTACGPRSVEAAKQLVIGVGGMPITEPIMFYTGRMLAQVTVSDEAKDGMVRLQARQPKPWEETPIAPLY
;
A
#
# COMPACT_ATOMS: atom_id res chain seq x y z
N MET A 1 -39.22 24.92 14.43
CA MET A 1 -38.21 24.35 13.51
C MET A 1 -39.01 23.69 12.41
N ALA A 2 -39.28 24.45 11.35
CA ALA A 2 -39.98 23.98 10.16
C ALA A 2 -38.93 23.85 9.06
N ASP A 3 -39.12 22.84 8.22
CA ASP A 3 -38.17 22.26 7.27
C ASP A 3 -37.50 23.31 6.36
N TRP A 4 -36.17 23.39 6.46
CA TRP A 4 -35.32 24.06 5.49
C TRP A 4 -34.78 22.99 4.54
N ASP A 5 -35.31 22.97 3.32
CA ASP A 5 -34.79 22.16 2.23
C ASP A 5 -34.03 23.07 1.25
N PRO A 6 -32.69 22.96 1.13
CA PRO A 6 -31.90 23.78 0.23
C PRO A 6 -32.11 23.45 -1.27
N PHE A 7 -32.93 22.45 -1.61
CA PHE A 7 -33.15 21.98 -2.97
C PHE A 7 -34.59 22.16 -3.49
N ALA A 8 -35.44 22.91 -2.79
CA ALA A 8 -36.80 23.19 -3.26
C ALA A 8 -36.79 24.04 -4.55
N VAL A 9 -37.51 23.59 -5.59
CA VAL A 9 -37.63 24.23 -6.90
C VAL A 9 -39.09 24.65 -7.10
N ASP A 10 -39.36 25.94 -7.36
CA ASP A 10 -40.70 26.41 -7.71
C ASP A 10 -40.96 26.30 -9.22
N ASP A 11 -42.11 25.77 -9.61
CA ASP A 11 -42.50 25.44 -11.00
C ASP A 11 -43.19 26.60 -11.78
N ALA A 12 -43.09 27.86 -11.33
CA ALA A 12 -43.78 28.97 -11.99
C ALA A 12 -42.89 29.69 -13.04
N PRO A 13 -43.31 29.80 -14.32
CA PRO A 13 -42.60 30.61 -15.30
C PRO A 13 -42.80 32.10 -15.03
N VAL A 14 -41.70 32.86 -14.97
CA VAL A 14 -41.71 34.32 -14.78
C VAL A 14 -42.14 35.00 -16.08
N ALA A 15 -43.23 35.77 -16.03
CA ALA A 15 -43.72 36.55 -17.16
C ALA A 15 -42.72 37.67 -17.53
N GLU A 16 -42.39 37.77 -18.81
CA GLU A 16 -41.64 38.91 -19.36
C GLU A 16 -42.45 40.20 -19.19
N THR A 17 -41.90 41.17 -18.47
CA THR A 17 -42.39 42.55 -18.54
C THR A 17 -41.23 43.51 -18.75
N SER A 18 -41.36 44.29 -19.82
CA SER A 18 -40.55 45.44 -20.19
C SER A 18 -41.10 46.70 -19.51
N ALA A 19 -40.30 47.36 -18.67
CA ALA A 19 -40.40 48.81 -18.38
C ALA A 19 -39.27 49.29 -17.45
N ALA A 20 -38.74 50.48 -17.74
CA ALA A 20 -37.75 51.22 -16.95
C ALA A 20 -38.34 51.81 -15.62
N PRO A 21 -37.51 52.29 -14.68
CA PRO A 21 -37.79 52.19 -13.24
C PRO A 21 -38.55 53.38 -12.65
N ALA A 22 -39.38 53.09 -11.64
CA ALA A 22 -39.89 54.08 -10.69
C ALA A 22 -39.52 53.67 -9.25
N ALA A 23 -39.12 54.66 -8.47
CA ALA A 23 -38.51 54.54 -7.15
C ALA A 23 -39.39 53.87 -6.10
N GLY A 24 -38.78 53.02 -5.26
CA GLY A 24 -39.41 52.53 -4.02
C GLY A 24 -38.66 51.36 -3.39
N GLY A 25 -37.90 51.63 -2.33
CA GLY A 25 -37.45 50.69 -1.28
C GLY A 25 -37.08 49.26 -1.69
N GLY A 26 -35.82 49.02 -2.06
CA GLY A 26 -35.29 47.68 -2.30
C GLY A 26 -34.19 47.31 -1.30
N SER A 27 -34.48 46.38 -0.38
CA SER A 27 -33.43 45.50 0.14
C SER A 27 -32.74 44.88 -1.08
N ALA A 28 -31.42 45.06 -1.19
CA ALA A 28 -30.65 44.42 -2.24
C ALA A 28 -30.73 42.91 -2.04
N ALA A 29 -31.71 42.28 -2.70
CA ALA A 29 -31.76 40.85 -2.89
C ALA A 29 -30.51 40.49 -3.70
N ALA A 30 -29.48 39.99 -3.01
CA ALA A 30 -28.32 39.41 -3.63
C ALA A 30 -28.82 38.37 -4.64
N GLY A 31 -28.61 38.65 -5.92
CA GLY A 31 -29.20 37.92 -7.04
C GLY A 31 -28.94 36.44 -6.90
N ARG A 32 -30.01 35.66 -6.77
CA ARG A 32 -29.96 34.20 -6.78
C ARG A 32 -29.70 33.76 -8.23
N ILE A 33 -28.82 32.79 -8.41
CA ILE A 33 -28.55 32.18 -9.72
C ILE A 33 -29.84 31.56 -10.26
N SER A 34 -30.14 31.76 -11.54
CA SER A 34 -31.30 31.11 -12.18
C SER A 34 -31.05 29.61 -12.30
N LYS A 35 -32.11 28.78 -12.39
CA LYS A 35 -31.97 27.34 -12.62
C LYS A 35 -31.18 27.05 -13.90
N GLU A 36 -31.41 27.83 -14.94
CA GLU A 36 -30.71 27.69 -16.22
C GLU A 36 -29.21 28.04 -16.11
N ASP A 37 -28.86 29.08 -15.36
CA ASP A 37 -27.46 29.44 -15.12
C ASP A 37 -26.78 28.43 -14.19
N LEU A 38 -27.50 27.88 -13.22
CA LEU A 38 -27.02 26.79 -12.37
C LEU A 38 -26.74 25.54 -13.20
N ASP A 39 -27.65 25.16 -14.09
CA ASP A 39 -27.50 24.02 -14.98
C ASP A 39 -26.27 24.21 -15.90
N LYS A 40 -26.05 25.43 -16.43
CA LYS A 40 -24.85 25.77 -17.22
C LYS A 40 -23.56 25.69 -16.39
N VAL A 41 -23.57 26.18 -15.15
CA VAL A 41 -22.40 26.10 -14.25
C VAL A 41 -22.09 24.65 -13.90
N VAL A 42 -23.13 23.85 -13.60
CA VAL A 42 -23.00 22.41 -13.33
C VAL A 42 -22.47 21.69 -14.56
N GLU A 43 -22.98 21.97 -15.75
CA GLU A 43 -22.51 21.37 -17.01
C GLU A 43 -21.05 21.73 -17.30
N VAL A 44 -20.65 23.00 -17.13
CA VAL A 44 -19.25 23.42 -17.32
C VAL A 44 -18.33 22.79 -16.28
N ALA A 45 -18.72 22.77 -15.00
CA ALA A 45 -17.97 22.12 -13.94
C ALA A 45 -17.85 20.61 -14.19
N TRP A 46 -18.95 19.96 -14.57
CA TRP A 46 -19.00 18.53 -14.90
C TRP A 46 -18.12 18.19 -16.11
N ASN A 47 -18.19 18.99 -17.18
CA ASN A 47 -17.34 18.82 -18.35
C ASN A 47 -15.86 19.06 -18.01
N HIS A 48 -15.54 20.04 -17.17
CA HIS A 48 -14.17 20.28 -16.70
C HIS A 48 -13.65 19.12 -15.86
N VAL A 49 -14.48 18.62 -14.92
CA VAL A 49 -14.19 17.44 -14.10
C VAL A 49 -14.03 16.18 -14.98
N CYS A 50 -14.86 16.02 -16.00
CA CYS A 50 -14.73 14.94 -17.00
C CYS A 50 -13.49 15.05 -17.88
N GLN A 51 -13.08 16.25 -18.29
CA GLN A 51 -11.86 16.49 -19.06
C GLN A 51 -10.59 16.24 -18.23
N GLN A 52 -10.62 16.59 -16.95
CA GLN A 52 -9.56 16.26 -16.00
C GLN A 52 -9.49 14.74 -15.74
N ALA A 53 -10.61 14.06 -15.91
CA ALA A 53 -10.79 12.63 -15.73
C ALA A 53 -10.03 12.07 -14.50
N PRO A 54 -10.24 12.64 -13.29
CA PRO A 54 -9.53 12.20 -12.10
C PRO A 54 -9.80 10.72 -11.76
N TRP A 55 -10.92 10.16 -12.24
CA TRP A 55 -11.24 8.72 -12.20
C TRP A 55 -10.60 7.87 -13.31
N GLN A 56 -10.10 8.47 -14.40
CA GLN A 56 -9.33 7.76 -15.44
C GLN A 56 -7.86 7.61 -15.05
N LYS A 57 -7.32 8.54 -14.26
CA LYS A 57 -5.97 8.47 -13.70
C LYS A 57 -6.00 8.33 -12.18
N SER A 58 -6.78 7.38 -11.67
CA SER A 58 -6.40 6.78 -10.40
C SER A 58 -5.02 6.15 -10.63
N PRO A 59 -4.00 6.41 -9.80
CA PRO A 59 -2.80 5.57 -9.84
C PRO A 59 -3.30 4.14 -9.78
N ASN A 60 -2.90 3.32 -10.76
CA ASN A 60 -3.19 1.91 -10.71
C ASN A 60 -2.47 1.40 -9.46
N PRO A 61 -3.19 1.03 -8.39
CA PRO A 61 -2.52 0.62 -7.15
C PRO A 61 -1.89 -0.77 -7.33
N ARG A 62 -2.15 -1.45 -8.46
CA ARG A 62 -1.43 -2.65 -8.85
C ARG A 62 0.05 -2.30 -9.09
N PRO A 63 0.97 -3.12 -8.55
CA PRO A 63 2.37 -2.93 -8.82
C PRO A 63 2.67 -3.14 -10.29
N ASP A 64 3.68 -2.44 -10.78
CA ASP A 64 4.36 -2.83 -12.00
C ASP A 64 5.08 -4.17 -11.72
N LEU A 65 4.77 -5.19 -12.52
CA LEU A 65 5.35 -6.53 -12.43
C LEU A 65 6.08 -6.91 -13.73
N GLU A 66 6.25 -5.97 -14.64
CA GLU A 66 6.95 -6.20 -15.91
C GLU A 66 8.45 -5.93 -15.76
N TRP A 67 8.89 -5.34 -14.63
CA TRP A 67 10.28 -4.94 -14.43
C TRP A 67 11.20 -6.02 -13.83
N HIS A 68 10.69 -7.21 -13.55
CA HIS A 68 11.50 -8.31 -13.02
C HIS A 68 10.94 -9.67 -13.42
N THR A 69 11.83 -10.65 -13.53
CA THR A 69 11.46 -12.06 -13.69
C THR A 69 12.19 -12.84 -12.60
N PRO A 70 11.49 -13.61 -11.74
CA PRO A 70 12.13 -14.36 -10.68
C PRO A 70 13.30 -15.20 -11.17
N THR A 71 14.44 -15.11 -10.48
CA THR A 71 15.61 -15.95 -10.79
C THR A 71 15.51 -17.35 -10.17
N THR A 72 14.59 -17.50 -9.22
CA THR A 72 14.30 -18.76 -8.51
C THR A 72 12.80 -18.90 -8.25
N SER A 73 12.37 -20.11 -7.87
CA SER A 73 11.02 -20.43 -7.40
C SER A 73 11.08 -20.97 -5.97
N PHE A 74 9.93 -21.09 -5.30
CA PHE A 74 9.90 -21.68 -3.95
C PHE A 74 10.34 -23.15 -3.91
N ASP A 75 10.14 -23.90 -5.00
CA ASP A 75 10.60 -25.30 -5.09
C ASP A 75 12.11 -25.44 -5.29
N ASN A 76 12.77 -24.37 -5.74
CA ASN A 76 14.20 -24.37 -6.06
C ASN A 76 14.92 -23.13 -5.50
N TRP A 77 14.53 -22.70 -4.30
CA TRP A 77 14.99 -21.46 -3.67
C TRP A 77 16.53 -21.42 -3.53
N GLN A 78 17.19 -20.42 -4.13
CA GLN A 78 18.67 -20.33 -4.18
C GLN A 78 19.26 -19.24 -3.26
N HIS A 79 18.42 -18.36 -2.70
CA HIS A 79 18.90 -17.25 -1.87
C HIS A 79 19.31 -17.74 -0.49
N LYS A 80 20.51 -17.35 -0.04
CA LYS A 80 21.03 -17.70 1.30
C LYS A 80 20.66 -16.66 2.34
N ASP A 81 20.67 -15.40 1.93
CA ASP A 81 20.44 -14.23 2.79
C ASP A 81 18.95 -13.90 2.94
N VAL A 82 18.07 -14.63 2.24
CA VAL A 82 16.61 -14.62 2.41
C VAL A 82 16.14 -16.06 2.42
N SER A 83 15.38 -16.48 3.43
CA SER A 83 14.75 -17.81 3.46
C SER A 83 13.25 -17.69 3.22
N VAL A 84 12.68 -18.74 2.62
CA VAL A 84 11.23 -18.87 2.45
C VAL A 84 10.79 -20.25 2.93
N GLU A 85 9.81 -20.28 3.83
CA GLU A 85 9.16 -21.51 4.29
C GLU A 85 7.66 -21.45 3.94
N GLN A 86 7.06 -22.58 3.57
CA GLN A 86 5.66 -22.65 3.12
C GLN A 86 4.86 -23.56 4.05
N GLY A 87 3.71 -23.08 4.50
CA GLY A 87 2.63 -23.88 5.07
C GLY A 87 1.41 -23.89 4.14
N THR A 88 0.32 -24.53 4.54
CA THR A 88 -0.92 -24.47 3.74
C THR A 88 -1.48 -23.05 3.79
N GLY A 89 -1.63 -22.37 2.65
CA GLY A 89 -2.19 -21.02 2.64
C GLY A 89 -1.28 -19.91 3.17
N ILE A 90 -0.03 -20.21 3.56
CA ILE A 90 0.87 -19.27 4.25
C ILE A 90 2.32 -19.40 3.79
N ALA A 91 3.00 -18.27 3.63
CA ALA A 91 4.45 -18.23 3.42
C ALA A 91 5.13 -17.42 4.53
N TYR A 92 6.31 -17.85 4.95
CA TYR A 92 7.20 -17.13 5.84
C TYR A 92 8.41 -16.69 5.04
N VAL A 93 8.62 -15.37 4.92
CA VAL A 93 9.76 -14.79 4.22
C VAL A 93 10.65 -14.12 5.25
N ASN A 94 11.91 -14.55 5.37
CA ASN A 94 12.80 -14.07 6.42
C ASN A 94 14.07 -13.48 5.81
N ILE A 95 14.52 -12.33 6.33
CA ILE A 95 15.91 -11.89 6.10
C ILE A 95 16.80 -12.81 6.93
N ASN A 96 17.69 -13.54 6.27
CA ASN A 96 18.47 -14.61 6.86
C ASN A 96 19.97 -14.28 6.88
N ARG A 97 20.31 -13.18 7.57
CA ARG A 97 21.68 -12.65 7.72
C ARG A 97 22.01 -12.26 9.17
N PRO A 98 21.76 -13.14 10.16
CA PRO A 98 21.85 -12.78 11.57
C PRO A 98 23.24 -12.27 11.98
N ASP A 99 24.30 -12.86 11.42
CA ASP A 99 25.69 -12.49 11.70
C ASP A 99 26.04 -11.05 11.24
N PHE A 100 25.23 -10.50 10.33
CA PHE A 100 25.38 -9.15 9.79
C PHE A 100 24.17 -8.28 10.16
N SER A 101 23.55 -8.53 11.31
CA SER A 101 22.41 -7.74 11.79
C SER A 101 21.27 -7.62 10.76
N ASN A 102 21.09 -8.64 9.91
CA ASN A 102 20.09 -8.62 8.83
C ASN A 102 20.14 -7.33 7.98
N LEU A 103 21.34 -6.77 7.76
CA LEU A 103 21.54 -5.61 6.89
C LEU A 103 21.12 -5.94 5.45
N MET A 104 20.36 -5.02 4.84
CA MET A 104 19.89 -5.15 3.46
C MET A 104 20.99 -4.77 2.49
N ASN A 105 21.71 -5.77 2.02
CA ASN A 105 22.58 -5.66 0.87
C ASN A 105 21.88 -6.09 -0.43
N ASP A 106 22.61 -6.03 -1.53
CA ASP A 106 22.14 -6.48 -2.84
C ASP A 106 21.59 -7.92 -2.87
N SER A 107 22.26 -8.86 -2.19
CA SER A 107 21.81 -10.25 -2.05
C SER A 107 20.45 -10.36 -1.36
N VAL A 108 20.25 -9.66 -0.23
CA VAL A 108 18.95 -9.59 0.45
C VAL A 108 17.89 -8.98 -0.46
N LEU A 109 18.20 -7.86 -1.10
CA LEU A 109 17.25 -7.16 -1.97
C LEU A 109 16.79 -8.04 -3.14
N VAL A 110 17.71 -8.72 -3.82
CA VAL A 110 17.35 -9.66 -4.90
C VAL A 110 16.50 -10.82 -4.36
N GLY A 111 16.84 -11.39 -3.21
CA GLY A 111 16.05 -12.45 -2.58
C GLY A 111 14.63 -12.01 -2.22
N LEU A 112 14.46 -10.79 -1.70
CA LEU A 112 13.14 -10.22 -1.40
C LEU A 112 12.33 -9.93 -2.67
N ILE A 113 12.99 -9.47 -3.75
CA ILE A 113 12.34 -9.26 -5.05
C ILE A 113 11.85 -10.59 -5.63
N ASP A 114 12.67 -11.64 -5.61
CA ASP A 114 12.26 -12.96 -6.07
C ASP A 114 11.12 -13.53 -5.24
N ALA A 115 11.14 -13.37 -3.91
CA ALA A 115 10.07 -13.83 -3.03
C ALA A 115 8.75 -13.12 -3.36
N LEU A 116 8.80 -11.80 -3.45
CA LEU A 116 7.68 -10.93 -3.82
C LEU A 116 7.04 -11.36 -5.16
N PHE A 117 7.85 -11.53 -6.21
CA PHE A 117 7.33 -11.87 -7.52
C PHE A 117 6.78 -13.30 -7.59
N ASN A 118 7.38 -14.24 -6.87
CA ASN A 118 6.78 -15.57 -6.70
C ASN A 118 5.42 -15.46 -5.99
N LEU A 119 5.32 -14.71 -4.89
CA LEU A 119 4.07 -14.54 -4.13
C LEU A 119 2.96 -13.89 -4.95
N HIS A 120 3.27 -12.89 -5.78
CA HIS A 120 2.25 -12.13 -6.50
C HIS A 120 1.34 -13.03 -7.36
N TRP A 121 1.87 -14.14 -7.88
CA TRP A 121 1.15 -15.06 -8.75
C TRP A 121 0.66 -16.33 -8.04
N ARG A 122 0.68 -16.37 -6.70
CA ARG A 122 0.33 -17.55 -5.88
C ARG A 122 -1.01 -17.36 -5.17
N PRO A 123 -2.14 -17.73 -5.82
CA PRO A 123 -3.46 -17.63 -5.21
C PRO A 123 -3.68 -18.65 -4.09
N ASP A 124 -2.82 -19.67 -4.01
CA ASP A 124 -2.82 -20.70 -2.96
C ASP A 124 -2.17 -20.22 -1.66
N HIS A 125 -1.49 -19.07 -1.69
CA HIS A 125 -0.99 -18.38 -0.50
C HIS A 125 -1.93 -17.21 -0.18
N ARG A 126 -2.34 -17.08 1.07
CA ARG A 126 -3.32 -16.07 1.53
C ARG A 126 -2.79 -15.21 2.67
N LEU A 127 -1.81 -15.71 3.42
CA LEU A 127 -1.08 -15.00 4.47
C LEU A 127 0.42 -15.04 4.17
N VAL A 128 1.11 -13.93 4.37
CA VAL A 128 2.57 -13.85 4.27
C VAL A 128 3.11 -13.25 5.56
N VAL A 129 3.97 -13.98 6.24
CA VAL A 129 4.67 -13.51 7.45
C VAL A 129 6.08 -13.09 7.06
N PHE A 130 6.43 -11.85 7.34
CA PHE A 130 7.75 -11.29 7.09
C PHE A 130 8.51 -11.11 8.41
N SER A 131 9.71 -11.69 8.53
CA SER A 131 10.51 -11.62 9.76
C SER A 131 12.03 -11.54 9.50
N GLY A 132 12.83 -11.48 10.56
CA GLY A 132 14.30 -11.58 10.47
C GLY A 132 14.83 -12.76 11.27
N SER A 133 15.80 -13.50 10.74
CA SER A 133 16.45 -14.58 11.48
C SER A 133 17.30 -14.03 12.63
N GLY A 134 17.34 -14.76 13.75
CA GLY A 134 18.14 -14.39 14.92
C GLY A 134 17.45 -13.39 15.85
N SER A 135 18.23 -12.52 16.48
CA SER A 135 17.78 -11.60 17.54
C SER A 135 17.37 -10.20 17.06
N LEU A 136 17.54 -9.92 15.76
CA LEU A 136 17.24 -8.62 15.17
C LEU A 136 16.34 -8.82 13.96
N PHE A 137 15.33 -7.97 13.78
CA PHE A 137 14.51 -8.02 12.59
C PHE A 137 15.32 -7.56 11.37
N CYS A 138 15.82 -6.32 11.40
CA CYS A 138 16.68 -5.77 10.34
C CYS A 138 17.42 -4.52 10.83
N GLY A 139 18.74 -4.47 10.61
CA GLY A 139 19.60 -3.33 10.93
C GLY A 139 19.54 -2.16 9.94
N GLY A 140 18.77 -2.29 8.87
CA GLY A 140 18.62 -1.27 7.83
C GLY A 140 19.46 -1.53 6.58
N ALA A 141 19.73 -0.48 5.82
CA ALA A 141 20.55 -0.56 4.62
C ALA A 141 21.99 -0.93 4.96
N ASP A 142 22.59 -1.83 4.18
CA ASP A 142 24.03 -2.07 4.25
C ASP A 142 24.77 -0.88 3.57
N PRO A 143 25.63 -0.14 4.31
CA PRO A 143 26.30 1.06 3.77
C PRO A 143 27.27 0.75 2.63
N ASP A 144 27.74 -0.50 2.51
CA ASP A 144 28.67 -0.91 1.46
C ASP A 144 27.96 -1.35 0.17
N THR A 145 26.62 -1.28 0.14
CA THR A 145 25.83 -1.68 -1.04
C THR A 145 25.73 -0.56 -2.05
N ASP A 146 26.23 -0.83 -3.26
CA ASP A 146 25.92 -0.03 -4.44
C ASP A 146 24.54 -0.45 -4.98
N PRO A 147 23.53 0.45 -5.02
CA PRO A 147 22.19 0.13 -5.49
C PRO A 147 22.16 -0.49 -6.89
N ASP A 148 23.10 -0.13 -7.78
CA ASP A 148 23.09 -0.62 -9.16
C ASP A 148 23.61 -2.07 -9.28
N THR A 149 24.22 -2.65 -8.23
CA THR A 149 24.65 -4.07 -8.27
C THR A 149 23.48 -5.04 -8.28
N ILE A 150 22.29 -4.61 -7.86
CA ILE A 150 21.04 -5.40 -7.97
C ILE A 150 20.81 -5.81 -9.42
N LEU A 151 21.04 -4.89 -10.37
CA LEU A 151 20.88 -5.13 -11.81
C LEU A 151 21.87 -6.16 -12.35
N ALA A 152 23.07 -6.23 -11.76
CA ALA A 152 24.10 -7.17 -12.18
C ALA A 152 23.87 -8.58 -11.62
N ARG A 153 23.29 -8.69 -10.42
CA ARG A 153 23.06 -9.98 -9.74
C ARG A 153 21.81 -10.71 -10.19
N ALA A 154 20.78 -9.97 -10.59
CA ALA A 154 19.58 -10.51 -11.21
C ALA A 154 19.35 -9.80 -12.55
N PRO A 155 20.14 -10.15 -13.60
CA PRO A 155 20.05 -9.48 -14.88
C PRO A 155 18.62 -9.62 -15.43
N PRO A 156 17.91 -8.52 -15.64
CA PRO A 156 16.54 -8.57 -16.15
C PRO A 156 16.50 -9.14 -17.57
N GLN A 157 15.38 -9.75 -17.96
CA GLN A 157 15.16 -10.20 -19.35
C GLN A 157 15.34 -9.03 -20.34
N PRO A 158 15.71 -9.25 -21.61
CA PRO A 158 16.05 -8.16 -22.54
C PRO A 158 14.99 -7.06 -22.68
N HIS A 159 13.70 -7.42 -22.62
CA HIS A 159 12.61 -6.44 -22.68
C HIS A 159 12.53 -5.56 -21.41
N VAL A 160 12.89 -6.11 -20.26
CA VAL A 160 12.98 -5.41 -18.99
C VAL A 160 14.16 -4.44 -18.98
N TRP A 161 15.30 -4.86 -19.55
CA TRP A 161 16.48 -4.00 -19.69
C TRP A 161 16.17 -2.76 -20.51
N LYS A 162 15.47 -2.93 -21.64
CA LYS A 162 15.01 -1.80 -22.46
C LYS A 162 14.13 -0.84 -21.65
N HIS A 163 13.18 -1.36 -20.87
CA HIS A 163 12.33 -0.53 -20.01
C HIS A 163 13.14 0.25 -18.96
N ILE A 164 14.13 -0.39 -18.33
CA ILE A 164 15.04 0.25 -17.37
C ILE A 164 15.89 1.35 -18.03
N GLU A 165 16.44 1.11 -19.21
CA GLU A 165 17.18 2.11 -19.99
C GLU A 165 16.30 3.27 -20.41
N ASP A 166 15.07 3.01 -20.86
CA ASP A 166 14.10 4.05 -21.23
C ASP A 166 13.76 4.96 -20.04
N LEU A 167 13.52 4.37 -18.86
CA LEU A 167 13.32 5.11 -17.61
C LEU A 167 14.53 5.96 -17.24
N LYS A 168 15.73 5.37 -17.34
CA LYS A 168 17.00 6.08 -17.06
C LYS A 168 17.17 7.29 -17.97
N ASN A 169 16.99 7.09 -19.26
CA ASN A 169 17.12 8.14 -20.27
C ASN A 169 16.08 9.24 -20.07
N ALA A 170 14.83 8.89 -19.77
CA ALA A 170 13.79 9.86 -19.49
C ALA A 170 14.09 10.70 -18.24
N ALA A 171 14.57 10.07 -17.16
CA ALA A 171 14.91 10.77 -15.92
C ALA A 171 16.11 11.70 -16.07
N LEU A 172 17.15 11.26 -16.80
CA LEU A 172 18.30 12.11 -17.13
C LEU A 172 17.88 13.31 -17.99
N LYS A 173 17.05 13.08 -19.02
CA LYS A 173 16.51 14.15 -19.87
C LYS A 173 15.67 15.16 -19.08
N ALA A 174 14.97 14.71 -18.04
CA ALA A 174 14.18 15.56 -17.16
C ALA A 174 15.03 16.31 -16.11
N GLY A 175 16.34 16.09 -16.04
CA GLY A 175 17.22 16.72 -15.05
C GLY A 175 17.02 16.20 -13.63
N ALA A 176 16.43 15.00 -13.46
CA ALA A 176 16.13 14.42 -12.15
C ALA A 176 17.41 14.07 -11.34
N PHE A 177 18.54 13.90 -12.02
CA PHE A 177 19.84 13.60 -11.42
C PHE A 177 20.84 14.71 -11.76
N PRO A 178 21.04 15.69 -10.86
CA PRO A 178 21.88 16.86 -11.12
C PRO A 178 23.35 16.55 -11.41
N ASP A 179 23.84 15.40 -10.95
CA ASP A 179 25.21 14.90 -11.19
C ASP A 179 25.33 14.03 -12.44
N GLY A 180 24.22 13.81 -13.17
CA GLY A 180 24.15 12.93 -14.33
C GLY A 180 24.18 11.44 -14.01
N ASN A 181 24.21 11.06 -12.72
CA ASN A 181 24.30 9.66 -12.29
C ASN A 181 22.92 9.13 -11.88
N ALA A 182 22.17 8.63 -12.85
CA ALA A 182 20.91 7.95 -12.58
C ALA A 182 21.15 6.58 -11.93
N LYS A 183 21.00 6.51 -10.60
CA LYS A 183 21.07 5.28 -9.79
C LYS A 183 19.76 4.50 -9.89
N ILE A 184 19.61 3.71 -10.95
CA ILE A 184 18.36 2.99 -11.24
C ILE A 184 18.04 1.92 -10.18
N GLY A 185 19.05 1.34 -9.54
CA GLY A 185 18.84 0.44 -8.41
C GLY A 185 17.97 1.04 -7.30
N LEU A 186 18.03 2.35 -7.09
CA LEU A 186 17.16 3.06 -6.14
C LEU A 186 15.69 3.07 -6.58
N LEU A 187 15.42 3.26 -7.87
CA LEU A 187 14.07 3.20 -8.42
C LEU A 187 13.50 1.78 -8.30
N LEU A 188 14.31 0.76 -8.57
CA LEU A 188 13.89 -0.63 -8.40
C LEU A 188 13.58 -0.96 -6.95
N LYS A 189 14.38 -0.45 -6.00
CA LYS A 189 14.09 -0.56 -4.57
C LYS A 189 12.75 0.11 -4.20
N MET A 190 12.45 1.29 -4.76
CA MET A 190 11.14 1.94 -4.56
C MET A 190 9.99 1.10 -5.14
N LYS A 191 10.16 0.54 -6.35
CA LYS A 191 9.17 -0.36 -6.97
C LYS A 191 8.94 -1.60 -6.11
N MET A 192 10.01 -2.21 -5.59
CA MET A 192 9.95 -3.36 -4.69
C MET A 192 9.09 -3.04 -3.45
N TRP A 193 9.30 -1.91 -2.78
CA TRP A 193 8.48 -1.53 -1.61
C TRP A 193 7.01 -1.34 -1.95
N HIS A 194 6.73 -0.69 -3.08
CA HIS A 194 5.36 -0.51 -3.55
C HIS A 194 4.70 -1.88 -3.82
N SER A 195 5.44 -2.81 -4.44
CA SER A 195 4.97 -4.16 -4.68
C SER A 195 4.74 -4.97 -3.41
N TRP A 196 5.58 -4.81 -2.37
CA TRP A 196 5.34 -5.42 -1.06
C TRP A 196 4.05 -4.91 -0.42
N MET A 197 3.84 -3.59 -0.41
CA MET A 197 2.63 -2.96 0.12
C MET A 197 1.36 -3.44 -0.60
N THR A 198 1.48 -3.77 -1.89
CA THR A 198 0.36 -4.10 -2.77
C THR A 198 0.22 -5.59 -3.06
N LEU A 199 0.93 -6.45 -2.31
CA LEU A 199 0.80 -7.90 -2.43
C LEU A 199 -0.67 -8.35 -2.28
N PRO A 200 -1.15 -9.31 -3.10
CA PRO A 200 -2.52 -9.78 -3.02
C PRO A 200 -2.87 -10.45 -1.69
N GLN A 201 -1.89 -11.09 -1.05
CA GLN A 201 -2.03 -11.74 0.25
C GLN A 201 -2.09 -10.73 1.39
N PHE A 202 -2.67 -11.15 2.52
CA PHE A 202 -2.53 -10.40 3.77
C PHE A 202 -1.09 -10.54 4.29
N THR A 203 -0.42 -9.42 4.56
CA THR A 203 0.99 -9.39 4.98
C THR A 203 1.13 -9.02 6.44
N LEU A 204 1.96 -9.75 7.17
CA LEU A 204 2.20 -9.57 8.59
C LEU A 204 3.70 -9.44 8.85
N ALA A 205 4.14 -8.36 9.48
CA ALA A 205 5.49 -8.23 9.99
C ALA A 205 5.60 -8.84 11.40
N LEU A 206 6.39 -9.90 11.56
CA LEU A 206 6.78 -10.45 12.86
C LEU A 206 8.13 -9.85 13.27
N VAL A 207 8.07 -8.82 14.11
CA VAL A 207 9.24 -8.06 14.58
C VAL A 207 9.81 -8.73 15.83
N ASN A 208 10.57 -9.80 15.60
CA ASN A 208 11.25 -10.62 16.62
C ASN A 208 12.50 -9.95 17.24
N GLY A 209 12.83 -8.75 16.80
CA GLY A 209 13.92 -7.91 17.30
C GLY A 209 13.81 -6.52 16.67
N SER A 210 14.66 -5.57 17.07
CA SER A 210 14.54 -4.19 16.58
C SER A 210 14.65 -4.06 15.06
N ALA A 211 13.97 -3.04 14.50
CA ALA A 211 13.95 -2.72 13.09
C ALA A 211 14.49 -1.30 12.86
N MET A 212 15.46 -1.15 11.96
CA MET A 212 16.09 0.14 11.66
C MET A 212 16.09 0.40 10.17
N GLY A 213 16.08 1.67 9.76
CA GLY A 213 16.19 2.07 8.34
C GLY A 213 15.16 1.34 7.47
N ASP A 214 15.62 0.65 6.42
CA ASP A 214 14.76 -0.15 5.54
C ASP A 214 13.94 -1.22 6.26
N GLY A 215 14.39 -1.72 7.41
CA GLY A 215 13.62 -2.63 8.26
C GLY A 215 12.31 -2.00 8.75
N VAL A 216 12.31 -0.71 9.07
CA VAL A 216 11.08 0.04 9.39
C VAL A 216 10.19 0.14 8.14
N GLY A 217 10.80 0.28 6.96
CA GLY A 217 10.10 0.24 5.68
C GLY A 217 9.33 -1.08 5.47
N CYS A 218 9.98 -2.22 5.71
CA CYS A 218 9.33 -3.53 5.65
C CYS A 218 8.09 -3.62 6.56
N VAL A 219 8.22 -3.17 7.80
CA VAL A 219 7.12 -3.18 8.77
C VAL A 219 5.98 -2.30 8.29
N CYS A 220 6.28 -1.10 7.78
CA CYS A 220 5.26 -0.16 7.29
C CYS A 220 4.60 -0.60 5.98
N CYS A 221 5.24 -1.47 5.19
CA CYS A 221 4.64 -2.06 3.99
C CYS A 221 3.72 -3.26 4.30
N CYS A 222 3.79 -3.84 5.51
CA CYS A 222 2.91 -4.93 5.90
C CYS A 222 1.52 -4.42 6.33
N ASP A 223 0.48 -5.21 6.14
CA ASP A 223 -0.89 -4.88 6.58
C ASP A 223 -0.96 -4.81 8.12
N MET A 224 -0.30 -5.77 8.79
CA MET A 224 -0.27 -5.88 10.25
C MET A 224 1.17 -6.05 10.77
N GLY A 225 1.44 -5.55 11.99
CA GLY A 225 2.68 -5.79 12.70
C GLY A 225 2.45 -6.42 14.08
N ILE A 226 3.22 -7.46 14.40
CA ILE A 226 3.38 -8.02 15.75
C ILE A 226 4.83 -7.79 16.17
N ALA A 227 5.08 -7.21 17.34
CA ALA A 227 6.44 -6.98 17.82
C ALA A 227 6.68 -7.58 19.20
N LEU A 228 7.89 -8.07 19.43
CA LEU A 228 8.32 -8.33 20.80
C LEU A 228 8.40 -7.01 21.58
N ARG A 229 8.04 -7.05 22.86
CA ARG A 229 8.06 -5.87 23.74
C ARG A 229 9.42 -5.18 23.81
N THR A 230 10.50 -5.95 23.63
CA THR A 230 11.89 -5.48 23.65
C THR A 230 12.32 -4.78 22.35
N ALA A 231 11.55 -4.89 21.27
CA ALA A 231 11.89 -4.27 19.99
C ALA A 231 11.78 -2.75 20.04
N PHE A 232 12.62 -2.08 19.26
CA PHE A 232 12.49 -0.67 18.94
C PHE A 232 12.62 -0.41 17.44
N PHE A 233 12.14 0.76 17.02
CA PHE A 233 12.10 1.22 15.64
C PHE A 233 12.84 2.54 15.52
N THR A 234 13.71 2.69 14.52
CA THR A 234 14.46 3.94 14.32
C THR A 234 14.82 4.20 12.86
N LEU A 235 14.91 5.47 12.51
CA LEU A 235 15.32 5.98 11.20
C LEU A 235 16.47 6.96 11.42
N THR A 236 17.70 6.52 11.16
CA THR A 236 18.92 7.22 11.58
C THR A 236 19.54 8.10 10.49
N ASP A 237 18.94 8.13 9.30
CA ASP A 237 19.46 8.82 8.11
C ASP A 237 19.84 10.28 8.39
N VAL A 238 19.01 11.00 9.16
CA VAL A 238 19.27 12.42 9.49
C VAL A 238 20.51 12.63 10.37
N LYS A 239 20.97 11.59 11.08
CA LYS A 239 22.23 11.65 11.86
C LYS A 239 23.47 11.68 10.97
N VAL A 240 23.34 11.26 9.71
CA VAL A 240 24.44 11.24 8.73
C VAL A 240 24.19 12.20 7.57
N GLY A 241 23.25 13.14 7.71
CA GLY A 241 22.93 14.13 6.68
C GLY A 241 22.11 13.59 5.51
N LEU A 242 21.44 12.44 5.69
CA LEU A 242 20.55 11.82 4.71
C LEU A 242 19.09 11.91 5.16
N VAL A 243 18.19 11.40 4.33
CA VAL A 243 16.75 11.30 4.61
C VAL A 243 16.24 9.93 4.15
N PRO A 244 15.31 9.27 4.88
CA PRO A 244 14.79 7.96 4.50
C PRO A 244 13.75 8.06 3.36
N ALA A 245 14.14 8.65 2.23
CA ALA A 245 13.22 9.05 1.16
C ALA A 245 12.43 7.88 0.57
N PHE A 246 13.04 6.71 0.44
CA PHE A 246 12.40 5.53 -0.17
C PHE A 246 11.27 4.96 0.69
N ILE A 247 11.37 5.10 2.01
CA ILE A 247 10.46 4.48 2.97
C ILE A 247 9.51 5.47 3.64
N ALA A 248 9.84 6.76 3.62
CA ALA A 248 9.03 7.83 4.20
C ALA A 248 7.55 7.82 3.75
N PRO A 249 7.19 7.56 2.47
CA PRO A 249 5.78 7.47 2.07
C PRO A 249 5.01 6.38 2.85
N TYR A 250 5.61 5.21 3.03
CA TYR A 250 4.98 4.10 3.76
C TYR A 250 4.91 4.38 5.25
N VAL A 251 5.94 5.00 5.84
CA VAL A 251 5.92 5.42 7.25
C VAL A 251 4.80 6.44 7.47
N VAL A 252 4.70 7.48 6.63
CA VAL A 252 3.64 8.49 6.72
C VAL A 252 2.26 7.85 6.54
N SER A 253 2.11 6.92 5.60
CA SER A 253 0.86 6.19 5.41
C SER A 253 0.47 5.36 6.62
N LYS A 254 1.44 4.80 7.36
CA LYS A 254 1.21 3.90 8.50
C LYS A 254 0.88 4.64 9.80
N ILE A 255 1.61 5.72 10.11
CA ILE A 255 1.51 6.42 11.41
C ILE A 255 1.10 7.90 11.30
N GLY A 256 0.80 8.38 10.10
CA GLY A 256 0.45 9.77 9.86
C GLY A 256 1.62 10.75 9.96
N THR A 257 1.42 11.95 9.43
CA THR A 257 2.47 12.96 9.27
C THR A 257 3.09 13.41 10.61
N GLY A 258 2.29 13.53 11.67
CA GLY A 258 2.75 14.00 12.98
C GLY A 258 3.78 13.07 13.61
N HIS A 259 3.43 11.78 13.73
CA HIS A 259 4.33 10.77 14.28
C HIS A 259 5.53 10.53 13.35
N ALA A 260 5.32 10.47 12.03
CA ALA A 260 6.39 10.28 11.06
C ALA A 260 7.42 11.42 11.10
N LYS A 261 6.97 12.69 11.12
CA LYS A 261 7.87 13.85 11.20
C LYS A 261 8.71 13.81 12.47
N ARG A 262 8.11 13.49 13.62
CA ARG A 262 8.83 13.37 14.89
C ARG A 262 9.89 12.26 14.81
N MET A 263 9.50 11.06 14.39
CA MET A 263 10.41 9.92 14.30
C MET A 263 11.58 10.18 13.33
N ILE A 264 11.27 10.64 12.11
CA ILE A 264 12.26 10.87 11.05
C ILE A 264 13.19 12.03 11.39
N ALA A 265 12.66 13.18 11.85
CA ALA A 265 13.48 14.37 12.06
C ALA A 265 14.33 14.30 13.34
N SER A 266 13.93 13.50 14.34
CA SER A 266 14.70 13.33 15.58
C SER A 266 15.61 12.12 15.58
N ALA A 267 15.37 11.13 14.70
CA ALA A 267 16.02 9.84 14.72
C ALA A 267 16.01 9.17 16.12
N GLU A 268 14.93 9.39 16.88
CA GLU A 268 14.73 8.78 18.19
C GLU A 268 14.40 7.28 18.06
N ASN A 269 14.67 6.51 19.12
CA ASN A 269 14.18 5.14 19.21
C ASN A 269 12.72 5.14 19.67
N MET A 270 11.86 4.52 18.87
CA MET A 270 10.47 4.28 19.22
C MET A 270 10.34 2.86 19.77
N SER A 271 9.90 2.68 21.02
CA SER A 271 9.65 1.35 21.59
C SER A 271 8.45 0.67 20.94
N ALA A 272 8.35 -0.66 21.07
CA ALA A 272 7.19 -1.44 20.63
C ALA A 272 5.85 -0.87 21.12
N GLU A 273 5.75 -0.45 22.38
CA GLU A 273 4.53 0.17 22.92
C GLU A 273 4.17 1.49 22.26
N LYS A 274 5.17 2.35 22.00
CA LYS A 274 4.94 3.61 21.28
C LYS A 274 4.53 3.35 19.84
N ALA A 275 5.15 2.35 19.21
CA ALA A 275 4.82 1.91 17.86
C ALA A 275 3.40 1.35 17.79
N LYS A 276 2.93 0.65 18.84
CA LYS A 276 1.54 0.23 18.99
C LYS A 276 0.59 1.42 19.13
N HIS A 277 0.94 2.37 19.98
CA HIS A 277 0.12 3.56 20.21
C HIS A 277 -0.11 4.41 18.95
N CYS A 278 0.87 4.51 18.05
CA CYS A 278 0.74 5.26 16.80
C CYS A 278 0.27 4.41 15.60
N GLY A 279 0.01 3.12 15.78
CA GLY A 279 -0.50 2.23 14.73
C GLY A 279 0.54 1.64 13.78
N MET A 280 1.85 1.79 14.05
CA MET A 280 2.89 1.09 13.29
C MET A 280 2.84 -0.42 13.53
N ILE A 281 2.65 -0.79 14.80
CA ILE A 281 2.49 -2.16 15.28
C ILE A 281 1.05 -2.30 15.76
N ASN A 282 0.46 -3.46 15.55
CA ASN A 282 -0.90 -3.75 16.01
C ASN A 282 -0.86 -4.45 17.36
N GLU A 283 0.08 -5.37 17.53
CA GLU A 283 0.20 -6.17 18.75
C GLU A 283 1.62 -6.27 19.28
N VAL A 284 1.74 -6.22 20.61
CA VAL A 284 3.00 -6.33 21.33
C VAL A 284 2.93 -7.55 22.23
N VAL A 285 3.88 -8.46 22.07
CA VAL A 285 3.92 -9.75 22.77
C VAL A 285 5.23 -9.92 23.53
N ASP A 286 5.25 -10.82 24.51
CA ASP A 286 6.42 -11.06 25.35
C ASP A 286 7.38 -12.12 24.78
N SER A 287 6.88 -12.99 23.91
CA SER A 287 7.63 -14.10 23.33
C SER A 287 7.26 -14.36 21.86
N VAL A 288 8.13 -15.05 21.14
CA VAL A 288 7.88 -15.45 19.75
C VAL A 288 6.77 -16.50 19.70
N GLU A 289 6.67 -17.35 20.72
CA GLU A 289 5.62 -18.35 20.87
C GLU A 289 4.23 -17.69 20.98
N ASP A 290 4.13 -16.57 21.68
CA ASP A 290 2.88 -15.81 21.74
C ASP A 290 2.55 -15.14 20.40
N ALA A 291 3.57 -14.71 19.66
CA ALA A 291 3.38 -14.23 18.29
C ALA A 291 2.85 -15.35 17.37
N HIS A 292 3.38 -16.57 17.50
CA HIS A 292 2.91 -17.73 16.73
C HIS A 292 1.43 -18.07 17.02
N LYS A 293 1.00 -18.01 18.29
CA LYS A 293 -0.42 -18.18 18.64
C LYS A 293 -1.28 -17.14 17.94
N MET A 294 -0.86 -15.88 17.95
CA MET A 294 -1.59 -14.80 17.28
C MET A 294 -1.62 -14.98 15.76
N ILE A 295 -0.54 -15.49 15.15
CA ILE A 295 -0.53 -15.84 13.72
C ILE A 295 -1.55 -16.94 13.42
N LYS A 296 -1.76 -17.92 14.32
CA LYS A 296 -2.82 -18.92 14.20
C LYS A 296 -4.21 -18.29 14.27
N ASP A 297 -4.45 -17.42 15.24
CA ASP A 297 -5.73 -16.72 15.37
C ASP A 297 -6.05 -15.89 14.09
N ILE A 298 -5.05 -15.21 13.54
CA ILE A 298 -5.17 -14.44 12.29
C ILE A 298 -5.41 -15.36 11.09
N ALA A 299 -4.71 -16.49 11.01
CA ALA A 299 -4.89 -17.49 9.96
C ALA A 299 -6.31 -18.07 9.97
N GLU A 300 -6.89 -18.30 11.16
CA GLU A 300 -8.28 -18.74 11.30
C GLU A 300 -9.26 -17.68 10.78
N VAL A 301 -9.07 -16.42 11.13
CA VAL A 301 -9.89 -15.31 10.61
C VAL A 301 -9.79 -15.21 9.09
N LEU A 302 -8.57 -15.21 8.56
CA LEU A 302 -8.31 -15.08 7.11
C LEU A 302 -8.78 -16.31 6.32
N THR A 303 -8.88 -17.48 6.97
CA THR A 303 -9.42 -18.69 6.33
C THR A 303 -10.85 -18.48 5.85
N ALA A 304 -11.65 -17.69 6.57
CA ALA A 304 -13.03 -17.35 6.20
C ALA A 304 -13.13 -16.30 5.06
N CYS A 305 -12.02 -15.65 4.70
CA CYS A 305 -11.99 -14.57 3.71
C CYS A 305 -11.64 -15.07 2.31
N GLY A 306 -12.37 -14.60 1.30
CA GLY A 306 -12.08 -14.87 -0.10
C GLY A 306 -10.78 -14.17 -0.54
N PRO A 307 -9.80 -14.88 -1.11
CA PRO A 307 -8.47 -14.33 -1.37
C PRO A 307 -8.48 -13.13 -2.34
N ARG A 308 -9.29 -13.16 -3.40
CA ARG A 308 -9.40 -12.02 -4.33
C ARG A 308 -10.14 -10.85 -3.71
N SER A 309 -11.07 -11.12 -2.81
CA SER A 309 -11.77 -10.10 -2.04
C SER A 309 -10.85 -9.41 -1.03
N VAL A 310 -9.91 -10.14 -0.40
CA VAL A 310 -8.85 -9.57 0.44
C VAL A 310 -7.95 -8.65 -0.38
N GLU A 311 -7.46 -9.11 -1.53
CA GLU A 311 -6.68 -8.27 -2.46
C GLU A 311 -7.45 -6.99 -2.79
N ALA A 312 -8.70 -7.11 -3.26
CA ALA A 312 -9.51 -5.95 -3.64
C ALA A 312 -9.76 -4.99 -2.46
N ALA A 313 -9.99 -5.52 -1.25
CA ALA A 313 -10.17 -4.71 -0.05
C ALA A 313 -8.90 -3.92 0.32
N LYS A 314 -7.73 -4.55 0.23
CA LYS A 314 -6.44 -3.86 0.43
C LYS A 314 -6.26 -2.73 -0.59
N GLN A 315 -6.49 -3.02 -1.87
CA GLN A 315 -6.37 -2.04 -2.95
C GLN A 315 -7.36 -0.88 -2.78
N LEU A 316 -8.58 -1.16 -2.31
CA LEU A 316 -9.57 -0.15 -1.96
C LEU A 316 -9.06 0.78 -0.86
N VAL A 317 -8.56 0.23 0.26
CA VAL A 317 -8.04 1.01 1.39
C VAL A 317 -6.88 1.89 0.96
N ILE A 318 -5.95 1.36 0.17
CA ILE A 318 -4.82 2.11 -0.39
C ILE A 318 -5.32 3.23 -1.31
N GLY A 319 -6.29 2.95 -2.18
CA GLY A 319 -6.81 3.92 -3.16
C GLY A 319 -7.61 5.07 -2.55
N VAL A 320 -8.26 4.87 -1.40
CA VAL A 320 -9.04 5.93 -0.72
C VAL A 320 -8.28 6.61 0.42
N GLY A 321 -7.13 6.07 0.83
CA GLY A 321 -6.34 6.58 1.95
C GLY A 321 -5.96 8.05 1.79
N GLY A 322 -6.33 8.87 2.79
CA GLY A 322 -6.00 10.31 2.80
C GLY A 322 -6.81 11.18 1.82
N MET A 323 -7.76 10.58 1.09
CA MET A 323 -8.59 11.31 0.11
C MET A 323 -9.87 11.85 0.77
N PRO A 324 -10.33 13.06 0.38
CA PRO A 324 -11.63 13.56 0.82
C PRO A 324 -12.76 12.73 0.20
N ILE A 325 -13.81 12.47 0.98
CA ILE A 325 -15.01 11.78 0.49
C ILE A 325 -15.76 12.72 -0.46
N THR A 326 -15.60 12.47 -1.76
CA THR A 326 -16.12 13.27 -2.87
C THR A 326 -16.76 12.35 -3.90
N GLU A 327 -17.59 12.88 -4.80
CA GLU A 327 -18.22 12.10 -5.86
C GLU A 327 -17.23 11.23 -6.66
N PRO A 328 -16.04 11.71 -7.09
CA PRO A 328 -15.04 10.86 -7.75
C PRO A 328 -14.62 9.64 -6.93
N ILE A 329 -14.42 9.81 -5.61
CA ILE A 329 -14.09 8.69 -4.72
C ILE A 329 -15.28 7.73 -4.59
N MET A 330 -16.52 8.25 -4.51
CA MET A 330 -17.72 7.41 -4.50
C MET A 330 -17.88 6.60 -5.79
N PHE A 331 -17.60 7.19 -6.96
CA PHE A 331 -17.59 6.47 -8.24
C PHE A 331 -16.49 5.41 -8.30
N TYR A 332 -15.29 5.72 -7.79
CA TYR A 332 -14.19 4.75 -7.70
C TYR A 332 -14.58 3.53 -6.85
N THR A 333 -15.10 3.75 -5.63
CA THR A 333 -15.49 2.64 -4.74
C THR A 333 -16.68 1.85 -5.30
N GLY A 334 -17.67 2.54 -5.91
CA GLY A 334 -18.80 1.90 -6.58
C GLY A 334 -18.36 1.02 -7.76
N ARG A 335 -17.40 1.48 -8.57
CA ARG A 335 -16.80 0.68 -9.66
C ARG A 335 -16.06 -0.54 -9.13
N MET A 336 -15.26 -0.41 -8.08
CA MET A 336 -14.55 -1.55 -7.47
C MET A 336 -15.55 -2.61 -6.99
N LEU A 337 -16.60 -2.20 -6.27
CA LEU A 337 -17.64 -3.13 -5.82
C LEU A 337 -18.30 -3.84 -7.01
N ALA A 338 -18.71 -3.10 -8.04
CA ALA A 338 -19.33 -3.68 -9.24
C ALA A 338 -18.43 -4.72 -9.92
N GLN A 339 -17.11 -4.49 -9.98
CA GLN A 339 -16.14 -5.45 -10.52
C GLN A 339 -16.01 -6.71 -9.66
N VAL A 340 -16.00 -6.57 -8.33
CA VAL A 340 -15.91 -7.72 -7.40
C VAL A 340 -17.19 -8.54 -7.44
N THR A 341 -18.37 -7.91 -7.43
CA THR A 341 -19.68 -8.59 -7.37
C THR A 341 -19.93 -9.54 -8.55
N VAL A 342 -19.39 -9.23 -9.74
CA VAL A 342 -19.56 -10.10 -10.91
C VAL A 342 -18.54 -11.25 -10.98
N SER A 343 -17.56 -11.29 -10.08
CA SER A 343 -16.55 -12.34 -10.03
C SER A 343 -17.13 -13.69 -9.59
N ASP A 344 -16.50 -14.78 -10.01
CA ASP A 344 -16.90 -16.13 -9.62
C ASP A 344 -16.76 -16.33 -8.11
N GLU A 345 -15.69 -15.78 -7.49
CA GLU A 345 -15.48 -15.83 -6.04
C GLU A 345 -16.66 -15.22 -5.27
N ALA A 346 -17.15 -14.04 -5.68
CA ALA A 346 -18.28 -13.38 -5.04
C ALA A 346 -19.59 -14.16 -5.24
N LYS A 347 -19.85 -14.65 -6.46
CA LYS A 347 -21.04 -15.45 -6.76
C LYS A 347 -21.08 -16.74 -5.94
N ASP A 348 -19.99 -17.50 -5.94
CA ASP A 348 -19.87 -18.76 -5.19
C ASP A 348 -19.96 -18.52 -3.68
N GLY A 349 -19.29 -17.47 -3.19
CA GLY A 349 -19.37 -17.06 -1.79
C GLY A 349 -20.80 -16.77 -1.33
N MET A 350 -21.56 -16.01 -2.13
CA MET A 350 -22.95 -15.68 -1.82
C MET A 350 -23.88 -16.91 -1.90
N VAL A 351 -23.69 -17.79 -2.89
CA VAL A 351 -24.45 -19.04 -3.01
C VAL A 351 -24.21 -19.94 -1.80
N ARG A 352 -22.94 -20.14 -1.40
CA ARG A 352 -22.58 -20.95 -0.24
C ARG A 352 -23.08 -20.33 1.07
N LEU A 353 -23.01 -19.00 1.21
CA LEU A 353 -23.56 -18.28 2.36
C LEU A 353 -25.08 -18.49 2.51
N GLN A 354 -25.84 -18.35 1.42
CA GLN A 354 -27.30 -18.59 1.42
C GLN A 354 -27.64 -20.04 1.75
N ALA A 355 -26.85 -20.98 1.25
CA ALA A 355 -26.99 -22.41 1.53
C ALA A 355 -26.45 -22.83 2.92
N ARG A 356 -25.83 -21.91 3.69
CA ARG A 356 -25.11 -22.19 4.94
C ARG A 356 -24.06 -23.30 4.80
N GLN A 357 -23.37 -23.31 3.66
CA GLN A 357 -22.27 -24.22 3.37
C GLN A 357 -20.92 -23.49 3.52
N PRO A 358 -19.82 -24.23 3.79
CA PRO A 358 -18.49 -23.65 3.72
C PRO A 358 -18.23 -23.04 2.34
N LYS A 359 -17.55 -21.90 2.28
CA LYS A 359 -17.17 -21.28 1.00
C LYS A 359 -15.96 -22.05 0.42
N PRO A 360 -15.71 -22.01 -0.90
CA PRO A 360 -14.67 -22.84 -1.51
C PRO A 360 -13.27 -22.63 -0.89
N TRP A 361 -12.93 -21.39 -0.50
CA TRP A 361 -11.66 -21.06 0.13
C TRP A 361 -11.53 -21.52 1.59
N GLU A 362 -12.61 -21.92 2.25
CA GLU A 362 -12.58 -22.53 3.58
C GLU A 362 -12.21 -24.02 3.52
N GLU A 363 -12.30 -24.65 2.35
CA GLU A 363 -11.95 -26.07 2.14
C GLU A 363 -10.43 -26.32 2.27
N THR A 364 -9.62 -25.28 2.02
CA THR A 364 -8.15 -25.30 2.20
C THR A 364 -7.75 -24.28 3.26
N PRO A 365 -7.84 -24.59 4.57
CA PRO A 365 -7.56 -23.63 5.63
C PRO A 365 -6.11 -23.14 5.61
N ILE A 366 -5.88 -21.93 6.11
CA ILE A 366 -4.53 -21.41 6.33
C ILE A 366 -3.97 -22.11 7.57
N ALA A 367 -2.88 -22.87 7.40
CA ALA A 367 -2.24 -23.65 8.45
C ALA A 367 -0.78 -23.16 8.66
N PRO A 368 -0.55 -22.34 9.70
CA PRO A 368 0.79 -21.93 10.14
C PRO A 368 1.69 -23.13 10.46
N LEU A 369 3.01 -22.96 10.26
CA LEU A 369 4.02 -24.00 10.55
C LEU A 369 4.31 -24.15 12.05
N TYR A 370 4.15 -23.08 12.83
CA TYR A 370 4.53 -23.00 14.24
C TYR A 370 3.38 -22.53 15.11
#